data_AF-A0A076EN29-F1
#
_entry.id   AF-A0A076EN29-F1
#
_cell.length_a   1.000
_cell.length_b   1.000
_cell.length_c   1.000
_cell.angle_alpha   90.00
_cell.angle_beta   90.00
_cell.angle_gamma   90.00
#
_symmetry.space_group_name_H-M   'P 1'
#
loop_
_entity.id
_entity.type
_entity.pdbx_description
1 polymer ?
#
loop_
_entity_poly.entity_id
_entity_poly.type
_entity_poly.pdbx_seq_one_letter_code
_entity_poly.pdbx_strand_id
1 'polypeptide(L)'
;MTRVSRPRRRTRPRALLLSAAVVAVLAAGCATPQPLTPTVSGDYSETPLTSGAELLLPTGGDVPEEPPAPDSCGALASLRPAAPDVRAPGSSLAEITARGRLIVGIDQNTNLFSFRDPTTGMLMGFDVDVAGEVARDLFGDPSRVEFRLLTSGDRFDALANEDVDLVVKSTSITCERSERVAFSTVYFQAYQRLLVPKGSGISGPEDLAGKRVCTAGDTTSLDTVRRVQPEATIVAVPDWDDCLVVLQQRQADAASTDDSILAGLAAQDPNLEIVGPPLESEPYGIGVNKTNEDLVRFVNGTLDRMRADGTWTRLYDNWLTVLGPTAGPPAPTYRD
;
A
#
# COMPACT_ATOMS: atom_id res chain seq x y z
N MET A 1 4.75 31.12 -77.20
CA MET A 1 5.97 31.69 -77.82
C MET A 1 6.53 32.80 -76.93
N THR A 2 7.68 32.52 -76.31
CA THR A 2 8.86 33.40 -76.13
C THR A 2 8.78 34.87 -75.67
N ARG A 3 9.71 35.16 -74.74
CA ARG A 3 10.47 36.41 -74.43
C ARG A 3 9.78 37.42 -73.49
N VAL A 4 10.29 37.65 -72.27
CA VAL A 4 11.53 38.35 -71.84
C VAL A 4 11.54 39.84 -72.20
N SER A 5 11.42 40.73 -71.19
CA SER A 5 12.44 41.72 -70.80
C SER A 5 11.94 42.72 -69.73
N ARG A 6 12.81 43.02 -68.74
CA ARG A 6 12.74 44.06 -67.67
C ARG A 6 12.73 45.51 -68.26
N PRO A 7 12.86 46.66 -67.52
CA PRO A 7 12.96 46.96 -66.06
C PRO A 7 12.18 48.24 -65.60
N ARG A 8 12.18 48.55 -64.30
CA ARG A 8 12.65 49.86 -63.76
C ARG A 8 12.53 49.93 -62.23
N ARG A 9 13.68 49.80 -61.56
CA ARG A 9 13.90 50.37 -60.23
C ARG A 9 13.95 51.89 -60.35
N ARG A 10 13.13 52.60 -59.57
CA ARG A 10 13.41 53.97 -59.15
C ARG A 10 13.74 53.97 -57.66
N THR A 11 14.91 54.56 -57.41
CA THR A 11 15.52 54.96 -56.16
C THR A 11 14.61 55.84 -55.29
N ARG A 12 14.60 55.65 -53.97
CA ARG A 12 15.43 56.44 -53.04
C ARG A 12 15.22 56.01 -51.56
N PRO A 13 16.20 56.32 -50.69
CA PRO A 13 16.38 55.71 -49.38
C PRO A 13 15.84 56.58 -48.25
N ARG A 14 15.38 55.95 -47.16
CA ARG A 14 15.41 56.45 -45.79
C ARG A 14 15.61 55.21 -44.91
N ALA A 15 16.83 54.82 -44.57
CA ALA A 15 17.77 55.47 -43.66
C ALA A 15 17.18 55.61 -42.25
N LEU A 16 17.80 54.85 -41.34
CA LEU A 16 17.79 54.93 -39.88
C LEU A 16 16.48 54.65 -39.16
N LEU A 17 16.41 53.48 -38.52
CA LEU A 17 16.22 53.30 -37.08
C LEU A 17 16.36 51.80 -36.77
N LEU A 18 17.60 51.34 -36.69
CA LEU A 18 17.98 49.98 -36.32
C LEU A 18 19.17 50.10 -35.36
N SER A 19 18.89 50.32 -34.08
CA SER A 19 19.89 50.21 -33.01
C SER A 19 19.24 50.48 -31.65
N ALA A 20 18.54 49.48 -31.10
CA ALA A 20 18.30 49.39 -29.64
C ALA A 20 17.64 48.10 -29.13
N ALA A 21 17.26 47.10 -29.95
CA ALA A 21 16.40 46.02 -29.44
C ALA A 21 16.74 44.58 -29.90
N VAL A 22 17.98 44.28 -30.32
CA VAL A 22 18.38 42.88 -30.69
C VAL A 22 19.72 42.44 -30.07
N VAL A 23 20.17 43.06 -28.97
CA VAL A 23 21.40 42.62 -28.26
C VAL A 23 21.11 42.17 -26.81
N ALA A 24 19.87 41.82 -26.49
CA ALA A 24 19.46 41.36 -25.15
C ALA A 24 18.88 39.93 -25.13
N VAL A 25 19.31 39.04 -26.03
CA VAL A 25 18.88 37.61 -26.05
C VAL A 25 20.07 36.65 -26.26
N LEU A 26 21.29 36.99 -25.81
CA LEU A 26 22.44 36.07 -25.89
C LEU A 26 23.28 35.96 -24.60
N ALA A 27 22.74 36.36 -23.45
CA ALA A 27 23.48 36.34 -22.17
C ALA A 27 22.77 35.61 -21.02
N ALA A 28 21.99 34.56 -21.30
CA ALA A 28 21.37 33.71 -20.28
C ALA A 28 21.53 32.21 -20.57
N GLY A 29 22.65 31.82 -21.19
CA GLY A 29 22.93 30.44 -21.61
C GLY A 29 24.10 29.76 -20.90
N CYS A 30 24.66 30.34 -19.83
CA CYS A 30 25.65 29.64 -19.00
C CYS A 30 24.91 28.83 -17.93
N ALA A 31 24.18 27.79 -18.33
CA ALA A 31 23.92 26.69 -17.41
C ALA A 31 25.28 26.04 -17.15
N THR A 32 25.79 26.17 -15.92
CA THR A 32 26.91 25.36 -15.46
C THR A 32 26.56 23.90 -15.72
N PRO A 33 27.34 23.15 -16.52
CA PRO A 33 27.07 21.73 -16.71
C PRO A 33 27.05 21.09 -15.32
N GLN A 34 25.92 20.49 -14.95
CA GLN A 34 25.89 19.61 -13.78
C GLN A 34 27.01 18.58 -14.00
N PRO A 35 27.93 18.41 -13.04
CA PRO A 35 28.97 17.43 -13.18
C PRO A 35 28.32 16.07 -13.41
N LEU A 36 28.73 15.37 -14.49
CA LEU A 36 28.29 14.01 -14.81
C LEU A 36 28.74 12.99 -13.76
N THR A 37 29.58 13.42 -12.82
CA THR A 37 29.95 12.67 -11.63
C THR A 37 29.03 13.12 -10.49
N PRO A 38 28.10 12.28 -10.03
CA PRO A 38 27.40 12.55 -8.78
C PRO A 38 28.44 12.76 -7.67
N THR A 39 28.25 13.78 -6.84
CA THR A 39 29.01 13.90 -5.60
C THR A 39 28.67 12.66 -4.77
N VAL A 40 29.60 11.72 -4.66
CA VAL A 40 29.46 10.56 -3.78
C VAL A 40 29.61 11.10 -2.36
N SER A 41 28.50 11.54 -1.76
CA SER A 41 28.41 11.79 -0.33
C SER A 41 28.03 10.47 0.34
N GLY A 42 29.04 9.68 0.64
CA GLY A 42 28.93 8.43 1.39
C GLY A 42 30.35 7.96 1.65
N ASP A 43 30.67 7.67 2.90
CA ASP A 43 31.85 6.86 3.18
C ASP A 43 31.56 5.45 2.63
N TYR A 44 32.53 4.80 1.99
CA TYR A 44 32.37 3.43 1.47
C TYR A 44 32.14 2.38 2.58
N SER A 45 32.06 2.84 3.83
CA SER A 45 31.75 2.08 5.03
C SER A 45 30.25 1.96 5.33
N GLU A 46 29.39 2.83 4.77
CA GLU A 46 27.95 2.78 5.01
C GLU A 46 27.25 1.82 4.05
N THR A 47 26.44 0.92 4.60
CA THR A 47 25.67 -0.03 3.79
C THR A 47 24.55 0.74 3.07
N PRO A 48 24.48 0.71 1.72
CA PRO A 48 23.50 1.49 0.98
C PRO A 48 22.09 0.96 1.27
N LEU A 49 21.20 1.83 1.74
CA LEU A 49 19.80 1.50 1.95
C LEU A 49 19.02 1.51 0.62
N THR A 50 17.90 0.78 0.57
CA THR A 50 16.95 0.88 -0.54
C THR A 50 16.34 2.29 -0.63
N SER A 51 15.78 2.65 -1.79
CA SER A 51 15.23 4.00 -1.99
C SER A 51 14.05 4.23 -1.03
N GLY A 52 14.06 5.36 -0.31
CA GLY A 52 13.02 5.69 0.66
C GLY A 52 13.14 4.96 1.99
N ALA A 53 14.17 4.13 2.19
CA ALA A 53 14.40 3.48 3.46
C ALA A 53 15.10 4.39 4.48
N GLU A 54 14.66 4.30 5.73
CA GLU A 54 15.16 5.07 6.86
C GLU A 54 15.62 4.15 7.99
N LEU A 55 16.75 4.50 8.63
CA LEU A 55 17.23 3.82 9.83
C LEU A 55 16.69 4.54 11.07
N LEU A 56 15.79 3.88 11.78
CA LEU A 56 15.27 4.36 13.05
C LEU A 56 16.06 3.71 14.19
N LEU A 57 16.86 4.52 14.87
CA LEU A 57 17.71 4.07 15.95
C LEU A 57 16.89 3.61 17.18
N PRO A 58 17.48 2.77 18.05
CA PRO A 58 16.87 2.37 19.31
C PRO A 58 16.39 3.57 20.13
N THR A 59 15.25 3.44 20.79
CA THR A 59 14.62 4.55 21.55
C THR A 59 15.22 4.77 22.93
N GLY A 60 16.27 4.02 23.32
CA GLY A 60 17.00 4.23 24.57
C GLY A 60 16.17 4.02 25.84
N GLY A 61 15.06 3.28 25.76
CA GLY A 61 14.14 3.01 26.87
C GLY A 61 12.78 3.69 26.75
N ASP A 62 12.59 4.60 25.79
CA ASP A 62 11.28 5.18 25.47
C ASP A 62 10.46 4.17 24.65
N VAL A 63 9.72 3.30 25.35
CA VAL A 63 8.85 2.29 24.76
C VAL A 63 7.49 2.94 24.43
N PRO A 64 6.99 2.85 23.18
CA PRO A 64 5.64 3.31 22.86
C PRO A 64 4.59 2.62 23.73
N GLU A 65 3.57 3.36 24.12
CA GLU A 65 2.41 2.80 24.83
C GLU A 65 1.73 1.73 23.98
N GLU A 66 1.22 0.68 24.62
CA GLU A 66 0.42 -0.33 23.93
C GLU A 66 -0.90 0.28 23.45
N PRO A 67 -1.25 0.17 22.15
CA PRO A 67 -2.49 0.74 21.66
C PRO A 67 -3.69 0.00 22.28
N PRO A 68 -4.83 0.68 22.48
CA PRO A 68 -6.04 0.01 22.95
C PRO A 68 -6.46 -1.07 21.94
N ALA A 69 -6.83 -2.24 22.47
CA ALA A 69 -7.30 -3.35 21.65
C ALA A 69 -8.54 -2.93 20.82
N PRO A 70 -8.67 -3.32 19.55
CA PRO A 70 -9.73 -2.81 18.67
C PRO A 70 -11.16 -3.08 19.16
N ASP A 71 -11.37 -4.16 19.91
CA ASP A 71 -12.63 -4.49 20.57
C ASP A 71 -12.98 -3.56 21.73
N SER A 72 -11.98 -3.05 22.46
CA SER A 72 -12.18 -2.15 23.61
C SER A 72 -12.84 -0.81 23.25
N CYS A 73 -12.61 -0.32 22.02
CA CYS A 73 -13.24 0.88 21.47
C CYS A 73 -14.40 0.58 20.50
N GLY A 74 -14.75 -0.70 20.32
CA GLY A 74 -15.80 -1.13 19.39
C GLY A 74 -15.41 -1.03 17.91
N ALA A 75 -14.13 -0.88 17.56
CA ALA A 75 -13.68 -0.75 16.17
C ALA A 75 -13.99 -1.99 15.33
N LEU A 76 -14.06 -3.19 15.94
CA LEU A 76 -14.42 -4.43 15.24
C LEU A 76 -15.93 -4.55 14.93
N ALA A 77 -16.77 -3.69 15.52
CA ALA A 77 -18.22 -3.71 15.31
C ALA A 77 -18.59 -2.76 14.15
N SER A 78 -18.75 -3.32 12.95
CA SER A 78 -19.12 -2.57 11.74
C SER A 78 -20.64 -2.37 11.62
N LEU A 79 -21.10 -1.77 10.53
CA LEU A 79 -22.52 -1.56 10.24
C LEU A 79 -23.19 -2.80 9.64
N ARG A 80 -24.37 -3.18 10.14
CA ARG A 80 -25.13 -4.32 9.62
C ARG A 80 -25.41 -4.15 8.12
N PRO A 81 -25.30 -5.21 7.30
CA PRO A 81 -25.70 -5.16 5.91
C PRO A 81 -27.12 -4.64 5.77
N ALA A 82 -27.31 -3.72 4.85
CA ALA A 82 -28.62 -3.34 4.36
C ALA A 82 -28.72 -3.80 2.91
N ALA A 83 -29.93 -3.80 2.35
CA ALA A 83 -30.12 -3.76 0.91
C ALA A 83 -30.24 -2.29 0.50
N PRO A 84 -29.14 -1.51 0.43
CA PRO A 84 -29.23 -0.12 0.03
C PRO A 84 -29.76 -0.08 -1.41
N ASP A 85 -30.65 0.88 -1.68
CA ASP A 85 -30.97 1.20 -3.05
C ASP A 85 -29.70 1.76 -3.70
N VAL A 86 -29.01 0.91 -4.46
CA VAL A 86 -27.77 1.25 -5.19
C VAL A 86 -27.95 2.40 -6.19
N ARG A 87 -29.20 2.85 -6.41
CA ARG A 87 -29.55 3.98 -7.28
C ARG A 87 -30.13 5.16 -6.51
N ALA A 88 -30.14 5.12 -5.17
CA ALA A 88 -30.59 6.24 -4.36
C ALA A 88 -29.79 7.50 -4.72
N PRO A 89 -30.44 8.57 -5.20
CA PRO A 89 -29.73 9.78 -5.61
C PRO A 89 -28.92 10.38 -4.45
N GLY A 90 -27.64 10.69 -4.70
CA GLY A 90 -26.72 11.24 -3.70
C GLY A 90 -26.11 10.23 -2.74
N SER A 91 -26.28 8.92 -3.00
CA SER A 91 -25.56 7.85 -2.28
C SER A 91 -24.21 7.55 -2.94
N SER A 92 -23.23 7.09 -2.16
CA SER A 92 -21.91 6.72 -2.70
C SER A 92 -22.03 5.56 -3.70
N LEU A 93 -22.96 4.62 -3.46
CA LEU A 93 -23.25 3.51 -4.37
C LEU A 93 -23.80 3.99 -5.73
N ALA A 94 -24.66 5.01 -5.74
CA ALA A 94 -25.18 5.58 -6.99
C ALA A 94 -24.08 6.28 -7.79
N GLU A 95 -23.14 6.96 -7.12
CA GLU A 95 -21.98 7.59 -7.75
C GLU A 95 -21.03 6.56 -8.36
N ILE A 96 -20.68 5.51 -7.60
CA ILE A 96 -19.87 4.38 -8.08
C ILE A 96 -20.54 3.72 -9.30
N THR A 97 -21.85 3.46 -9.20
CA THR A 97 -22.62 2.84 -10.28
C THR A 97 -22.64 3.72 -11.53
N ALA A 98 -22.86 5.02 -11.38
CA ALA A 98 -22.86 5.98 -12.50
C ALA A 98 -21.48 6.11 -13.15
N ARG A 99 -20.40 6.01 -12.36
CA ARG A 99 -19.02 5.99 -12.86
C ARG A 99 -18.67 4.70 -13.61
N GLY A 100 -19.42 3.62 -13.36
CA GLY A 100 -19.34 2.34 -14.10
C GLY A 100 -18.13 1.47 -13.72
N ARG A 101 -17.46 1.78 -12.62
CA ARG A 101 -16.33 1.03 -12.05
C ARG A 101 -16.08 1.42 -10.60
N LEU A 102 -15.62 0.46 -9.81
CA LEU A 102 -15.16 0.62 -8.44
C LEU A 102 -13.68 1.03 -8.44
N ILE A 103 -13.30 2.08 -7.72
CA ILE A 103 -11.90 2.50 -7.58
C ILE A 103 -11.36 1.94 -6.27
N VAL A 104 -10.36 1.07 -6.33
CA VAL A 104 -9.83 0.37 -5.15
C VAL A 104 -8.35 0.68 -4.96
N GLY A 105 -8.01 1.18 -3.78
CA GLY A 105 -6.64 1.33 -3.30
C GLY A 105 -6.06 -0.01 -2.87
N ILE A 106 -4.99 -0.43 -3.52
CA ILE A 106 -4.20 -1.64 -3.23
C ILE A 106 -2.70 -1.32 -3.37
N ASP A 107 -1.83 -2.29 -3.09
CA ASP A 107 -0.46 -2.25 -3.62
C ASP A 107 -0.28 -3.24 -4.79
N GLN A 108 0.96 -3.44 -5.23
CA GLN A 108 1.30 -4.41 -6.28
C GLN A 108 2.49 -5.30 -5.93
N ASN A 109 2.90 -5.29 -4.67
CA ASN A 109 4.13 -5.90 -4.17
C ASN A 109 3.91 -6.79 -2.94
N THR A 110 2.68 -6.91 -2.43
CA THR A 110 2.37 -7.88 -1.37
C THR A 110 1.97 -9.21 -1.99
N ASN A 111 2.94 -10.08 -2.25
CA ASN A 111 2.71 -11.42 -2.79
C ASN A 111 1.62 -12.18 -2.01
N LEU A 112 0.76 -12.90 -2.73
CA LEU A 112 -0.48 -13.56 -2.26
C LEU A 112 -1.68 -12.64 -1.98
N PHE A 113 -1.50 -11.34 -1.72
CA PHE A 113 -2.61 -10.41 -1.42
C PHE A 113 -2.91 -9.46 -2.56
N SER A 114 -1.98 -8.60 -2.91
CA SER A 114 -2.06 -7.70 -4.06
C SER A 114 -0.69 -7.59 -4.70
N PHE A 115 -0.46 -8.37 -5.74
CA PHE A 115 0.80 -8.40 -6.44
C PHE A 115 0.62 -8.46 -7.94
N ARG A 116 1.64 -8.00 -8.68
CA ARG A 116 1.67 -8.18 -10.12
C ARG A 116 2.24 -9.55 -10.47
N ASP A 117 1.43 -10.40 -11.09
CA ASP A 117 1.90 -11.70 -11.58
C ASP A 117 2.99 -11.46 -12.64
N PRO A 118 4.21 -12.01 -12.46
CA PRO A 118 5.31 -11.81 -13.41
C PRO A 118 5.05 -12.46 -14.76
N THR A 119 4.11 -13.41 -14.85
CA THR A 119 3.81 -14.12 -16.11
C THR A 119 2.85 -13.34 -16.99
N THR A 120 1.74 -12.90 -16.43
CA THR A 120 0.66 -12.20 -17.16
C THR A 120 0.75 -10.68 -17.07
N GLY A 121 1.46 -10.15 -16.07
CA GLY A 121 1.51 -8.73 -15.75
C GLY A 121 0.23 -8.19 -15.09
N MET A 122 -0.75 -9.06 -14.77
CA MET A 122 -2.01 -8.65 -14.13
C MET A 122 -1.83 -8.52 -12.62
N LEU A 123 -2.62 -7.63 -12.01
CA LEU A 123 -2.73 -7.58 -10.55
C LEU A 123 -3.62 -8.75 -10.09
N MET A 124 -3.13 -9.50 -9.11
CA MET A 124 -3.76 -10.71 -8.59
C MET A 124 -3.48 -10.85 -7.09
N GLY A 125 -4.23 -11.73 -6.44
CA GLY A 125 -4.06 -12.08 -5.04
C GLY A 125 -5.39 -12.02 -4.27
N PHE A 126 -5.32 -12.36 -2.99
CA PHE A 126 -6.48 -12.44 -2.11
C PHE A 126 -7.24 -11.12 -2.00
N ASP A 127 -6.55 -9.99 -1.82
CA ASP A 127 -7.17 -8.66 -1.72
C ASP A 127 -7.77 -8.18 -3.05
N VAL A 128 -7.09 -8.50 -4.16
CA VAL A 128 -7.59 -8.24 -5.51
C VAL A 128 -8.90 -8.99 -5.76
N ASP A 129 -8.97 -10.26 -5.35
CA ASP A 129 -10.17 -11.08 -5.51
C ASP A 129 -11.30 -10.63 -4.56
N VAL A 130 -10.99 -10.24 -3.31
CA VAL A 130 -11.96 -9.65 -2.38
C VAL A 130 -12.57 -8.38 -2.98
N ALA A 131 -11.75 -7.48 -3.53
CA ALA A 131 -12.21 -6.28 -4.23
C ALA A 131 -13.07 -6.62 -5.45
N GLY A 132 -12.68 -7.65 -6.21
CA GLY A 132 -13.44 -8.17 -7.34
C GLY A 132 -14.83 -8.68 -6.96
N GLU A 133 -14.99 -9.29 -5.78
CA GLU A 133 -16.29 -9.74 -5.28
C GLU A 133 -17.22 -8.56 -4.91
N VAL A 134 -16.68 -7.43 -4.44
CA VAL A 134 -17.49 -6.21 -4.24
C VAL A 134 -17.94 -5.64 -5.60
N ALA A 135 -17.05 -5.60 -6.59
CA ALA A 135 -17.41 -5.17 -7.94
C ALA A 135 -18.41 -6.12 -8.62
N ARG A 136 -18.32 -7.43 -8.37
CA ARG A 136 -19.31 -8.42 -8.82
C ARG A 136 -20.69 -8.08 -8.29
N ASP A 137 -20.82 -7.75 -7.02
CA ASP A 137 -22.13 -7.43 -6.42
C ASP A 137 -22.70 -6.11 -6.96
N LEU A 138 -21.84 -5.13 -7.28
CA LEU A 138 -22.25 -3.85 -7.87
C LEU A 138 -22.67 -3.96 -9.34
N PHE A 139 -21.87 -4.67 -10.14
CA PHE A 139 -21.93 -4.61 -11.60
C PHE A 139 -22.28 -5.93 -12.28
N GLY A 140 -22.33 -7.03 -11.55
CA GLY A 140 -22.40 -8.39 -12.10
C GLY A 140 -21.08 -8.86 -12.75
N ASP A 141 -20.01 -8.07 -12.63
CA ASP A 141 -18.74 -8.28 -13.30
C ASP A 141 -17.56 -7.91 -12.36
N PRO A 142 -16.77 -8.89 -11.89
CA PRO A 142 -15.66 -8.63 -10.97
C PRO A 142 -14.51 -7.85 -11.59
N SER A 143 -14.48 -7.71 -12.93
CA SER A 143 -13.44 -6.94 -13.63
C SER A 143 -13.70 -5.43 -13.67
N ARG A 144 -14.84 -4.98 -13.13
CA ARG A 144 -15.24 -3.57 -13.08
C ARG A 144 -14.53 -2.80 -11.96
N VAL A 145 -13.21 -2.96 -11.89
CA VAL A 145 -12.34 -2.34 -10.89
C VAL A 145 -11.24 -1.52 -11.57
N GLU A 146 -11.03 -0.31 -11.09
CA GLU A 146 -9.83 0.50 -11.37
C GLU A 146 -8.95 0.48 -10.11
N PHE A 147 -7.76 -0.12 -10.21
CA PHE A 147 -6.83 -0.17 -9.08
C PHE A 147 -5.96 1.09 -9.02
N ARG A 148 -5.85 1.68 -7.83
CA ARG A 148 -4.90 2.74 -7.48
C ARG A 148 -3.83 2.14 -6.59
N LEU A 149 -2.57 2.32 -6.97
CA LEU A 149 -1.43 1.85 -6.19
C LEU A 149 -1.15 2.84 -5.08
N LEU A 150 -1.16 2.37 -3.84
CA LEU A 150 -0.95 3.15 -2.63
C LEU A 150 0.14 2.50 -1.79
N THR A 151 0.97 3.31 -1.15
CA THR A 151 1.83 2.82 -0.05
C THR A 151 0.99 2.59 1.21
N SER A 152 1.59 2.00 2.24
CA SER A 152 0.93 1.88 3.54
C SER A 152 0.59 3.23 4.19
N GLY A 153 1.42 4.26 3.98
CA GLY A 153 1.20 5.61 4.53
C GLY A 153 0.05 6.36 3.85
N ASP A 154 -0.10 6.22 2.53
CA ASP A 154 -1.05 7.02 1.74
C ASP A 154 -2.52 6.55 1.84
N ARG A 155 -2.76 5.32 2.34
CA ARG A 155 -4.06 4.64 2.19
C ARG A 155 -5.26 5.38 2.80
N PHE A 156 -5.08 6.00 3.96
CA PHE A 156 -6.18 6.68 4.66
C PHE A 156 -6.44 8.08 4.10
N ASP A 157 -5.39 8.75 3.62
CA ASP A 157 -5.54 10.05 2.97
C ASP A 157 -6.23 9.89 1.61
N ALA A 158 -5.93 8.81 0.87
CA ALA A 158 -6.65 8.47 -0.35
C ALA A 158 -8.16 8.24 -0.12
N LEU A 159 -8.54 7.63 1.01
CA LEU A 159 -9.95 7.47 1.39
C LEU A 159 -10.58 8.82 1.79
N ALA A 160 -9.87 9.61 2.61
CA ALA A 160 -10.36 10.90 3.09
C ALA A 160 -10.56 11.92 1.95
N ASN A 161 -9.67 11.89 0.96
CA ASN A 161 -9.73 12.74 -0.23
C ASN A 161 -10.65 12.19 -1.33
N GLU A 162 -11.26 11.02 -1.12
CA GLU A 162 -12.10 10.33 -2.10
C GLU A 162 -11.38 10.01 -3.42
N ASP A 163 -10.05 9.83 -3.37
CA ASP A 163 -9.24 9.36 -4.50
C ASP A 163 -9.53 7.88 -4.84
N VAL A 164 -10.03 7.12 -3.85
CA VAL A 164 -10.48 5.73 -3.96
C VAL A 164 -11.80 5.53 -3.21
N ASP A 165 -12.61 4.56 -3.66
CA ASP A 165 -13.86 4.18 -2.98
C ASP A 165 -13.56 3.29 -1.77
N LEU A 166 -12.63 2.35 -1.94
CA LEU A 166 -12.25 1.33 -0.96
C LEU A 166 -10.73 1.20 -0.87
N VAL A 167 -10.24 0.78 0.29
CA VAL A 167 -8.88 0.23 0.45
C VAL A 167 -8.98 -1.24 0.85
N VAL A 168 -8.39 -2.11 0.04
CA VAL A 168 -8.28 -3.56 0.30
C VAL A 168 -6.79 -3.93 0.18
N LYS A 169 -6.02 -3.68 1.25
CA LYS A 169 -4.55 -3.72 1.26
C LYS A 169 -4.02 -4.19 2.62
N SER A 170 -4.42 -5.38 3.06
CA SER A 170 -4.03 -5.97 4.36
C SER A 170 -4.15 -4.98 5.54
N THR A 171 -5.23 -4.19 5.57
CA THR A 171 -5.35 -3.07 6.52
C THR A 171 -5.96 -3.53 7.83
N SER A 172 -5.15 -3.55 8.90
CA SER A 172 -5.64 -3.83 10.24
C SER A 172 -6.59 -2.76 10.77
N ILE A 173 -7.68 -3.22 11.38
CA ILE A 173 -8.63 -2.38 12.10
C ILE A 173 -8.03 -2.05 13.49
N THR A 174 -7.79 -0.77 13.75
CA THR A 174 -7.37 -0.27 15.07
C THR A 174 -8.32 0.82 15.57
N CYS A 175 -8.29 1.14 16.86
CA CYS A 175 -9.07 2.25 17.42
C CYS A 175 -8.71 3.58 16.74
N GLU A 176 -7.42 3.89 16.66
CA GLU A 176 -6.92 5.13 16.03
C GLU A 176 -7.34 5.25 14.56
N ARG A 177 -7.15 4.18 13.77
CA ARG A 177 -7.56 4.17 12.35
C ARG A 177 -9.07 4.33 12.21
N SER A 178 -9.83 3.76 13.13
CA SER A 178 -11.29 3.88 13.18
C SER A 178 -11.78 5.27 13.60
N GLU A 179 -10.93 6.19 14.01
CA GLU A 179 -11.29 7.61 14.14
C GLU A 179 -11.26 8.31 12.79
N ARG A 180 -10.33 7.91 11.90
CA ARG A 180 -10.09 8.53 10.59
C ARG A 180 -10.98 7.98 9.47
N VAL A 181 -11.20 6.67 9.45
CA VAL A 181 -11.96 5.98 8.40
C VAL A 181 -13.02 5.04 8.97
N ALA A 182 -13.89 4.54 8.10
CA ALA A 182 -14.79 3.44 8.43
C ALA A 182 -14.20 2.12 7.94
N PHE A 183 -14.55 1.02 8.61
CA PHE A 183 -14.13 -0.32 8.22
C PHE A 183 -15.33 -1.23 8.02
N SER A 184 -15.19 -2.17 7.10
CA SER A 184 -16.03 -3.37 7.05
C SER A 184 -15.85 -4.23 8.29
N THR A 185 -16.62 -5.32 8.38
CA THR A 185 -16.30 -6.46 9.24
C THR A 185 -14.97 -7.09 8.84
N VAL A 186 -14.36 -7.82 9.77
CA VAL A 186 -13.07 -8.48 9.56
C VAL A 186 -13.18 -9.51 8.44
N TYR A 187 -12.40 -9.37 7.37
CA TYR A 187 -12.39 -10.33 6.25
C TYR A 187 -11.22 -11.30 6.34
N PHE A 188 -10.16 -10.99 7.08
CA PHE A 188 -9.03 -11.89 7.34
C PHE A 188 -8.44 -11.61 8.71
N GLN A 189 -7.98 -12.64 9.41
CA GLN A 189 -7.31 -12.51 10.71
C GLN A 189 -5.86 -12.96 10.56
N ALA A 190 -4.94 -12.00 10.64
CA ALA A 190 -3.51 -12.26 10.64
C ALA A 190 -2.92 -12.08 12.05
N TYR A 191 -1.65 -12.45 12.19
CA TYR A 191 -0.89 -12.19 13.40
C TYR A 191 0.52 -11.74 13.05
N GLN A 192 1.00 -10.65 13.64
CA GLN A 192 2.38 -10.23 13.44
C GLN A 192 3.37 -11.27 13.97
N ARG A 193 4.38 -11.61 13.18
CA ARG A 193 5.46 -12.55 13.50
C ARG A 193 6.79 -12.05 12.94
N LEU A 194 7.81 -12.90 12.98
CA LEU A 194 9.16 -12.60 12.47
C LEU A 194 9.48 -13.49 11.28
N LEU A 195 10.14 -12.93 10.27
CA LEU A 195 10.75 -13.63 9.15
C LEU A 195 12.26 -13.46 9.22
N VAL A 196 12.99 -14.57 9.22
CA VAL A 196 14.45 -14.56 9.42
C VAL A 196 15.13 -15.48 8.42
N PRO A 197 16.43 -15.27 8.12
CA PRO A 197 17.22 -16.27 7.43
C PRO A 197 17.30 -17.58 8.24
N LYS A 198 17.21 -18.71 7.55
CA LYS A 198 17.35 -20.03 8.15
C LYS A 198 18.67 -20.16 8.88
N GLY A 199 18.62 -20.64 10.12
CA GLY A 199 19.80 -20.79 10.96
C GLY A 199 20.38 -19.48 11.52
N SER A 200 19.62 -18.37 11.47
CA SER A 200 20.01 -17.09 12.09
C SER A 200 20.18 -17.17 13.61
N GLY A 201 19.52 -18.13 14.26
CA GLY A 201 19.46 -18.25 15.72
C GLY A 201 18.42 -17.32 16.36
N ILE A 202 17.70 -16.52 15.58
CA ILE A 202 16.60 -15.67 16.04
C ILE A 202 15.35 -16.56 16.14
N SER A 203 14.74 -16.59 17.32
CA SER A 203 13.56 -17.41 17.62
C SER A 203 12.39 -16.61 18.19
N GLY A 204 12.61 -15.37 18.62
CA GLY A 204 11.60 -14.51 19.21
C GLY A 204 12.06 -13.04 19.33
N PRO A 205 11.19 -12.14 19.83
CA PRO A 205 11.49 -10.71 19.99
C PRO A 205 12.68 -10.43 20.92
N GLU A 206 12.95 -11.31 21.88
CA GLU A 206 14.09 -11.24 22.78
C GLU A 206 15.44 -11.29 22.06
N ASP A 207 15.51 -11.97 20.91
CA ASP A 207 16.72 -12.13 20.11
C ASP A 207 17.00 -10.93 19.19
N LEU A 208 16.09 -9.95 19.15
CA LEU A 208 16.17 -8.77 18.28
C LEU A 208 16.98 -7.61 18.89
N ALA A 209 17.41 -7.71 20.15
CA ALA A 209 18.23 -6.67 20.80
C ALA A 209 19.54 -6.43 20.02
N GLY A 210 19.79 -5.17 19.65
CA GLY A 210 20.95 -4.80 18.83
C GLY A 210 20.94 -5.32 17.39
N LYS A 211 19.82 -5.90 16.93
CA LYS A 211 19.62 -6.37 15.55
C LYS A 211 18.95 -5.30 14.70
N ARG A 212 19.06 -5.47 13.39
CA ARG A 212 18.30 -4.68 12.41
C ARG A 212 17.03 -5.42 12.02
N VAL A 213 15.88 -4.79 12.23
CA VAL A 213 14.56 -5.36 11.93
C VAL A 213 13.91 -4.51 10.86
N CYS A 214 13.57 -5.11 9.72
CA CYS A 214 12.88 -4.41 8.65
C CYS A 214 11.35 -4.43 8.86
N THR A 215 10.72 -3.27 8.68
CA THR A 215 9.25 -3.09 8.65
C THR A 215 8.90 -2.04 7.60
N ALA A 216 7.68 -2.07 7.05
CA ALA A 216 7.20 -0.91 6.30
C ALA A 216 6.92 0.28 7.25
N GLY A 217 7.17 1.49 6.80
CA GLY A 217 6.84 2.73 7.51
C GLY A 217 5.33 2.91 7.70
N ASP A 218 4.92 3.65 8.73
CA ASP A 218 3.52 3.99 9.02
C ASP A 218 2.59 2.74 9.12
N THR A 219 3.11 1.69 9.77
CA THR A 219 2.39 0.43 10.02
C THR A 219 2.33 0.09 11.50
N THR A 220 1.32 -0.71 11.89
CA THR A 220 1.25 -1.30 13.24
C THR A 220 2.50 -2.11 13.53
N SER A 221 3.01 -2.82 12.52
CA SER A 221 4.19 -3.67 12.67
C SER A 221 5.43 -2.93 13.18
N LEU A 222 5.64 -1.69 12.73
CA LEU A 222 6.73 -0.83 13.20
C LEU A 222 6.58 -0.51 14.70
N ASP A 223 5.38 -0.09 15.11
CA ASP A 223 5.07 0.25 16.49
C ASP A 223 5.21 -0.96 17.41
N THR A 224 4.75 -2.14 16.96
CA THR A 224 4.91 -3.39 17.69
C THR A 224 6.37 -3.75 17.86
N VAL A 225 7.22 -3.64 16.83
CA VAL A 225 8.67 -3.90 16.96
C VAL A 225 9.30 -2.95 17.99
N ARG A 226 8.98 -1.65 17.93
CA ARG A 226 9.47 -0.68 18.93
C ARG A 226 9.05 -1.05 20.36
N ARG A 227 7.84 -1.62 20.52
CA ARG A 227 7.29 -2.00 21.82
C ARG A 227 7.92 -3.29 22.36
N VAL A 228 8.00 -4.33 21.54
CA VAL A 228 8.48 -5.66 21.98
C VAL A 228 10.00 -5.75 22.05
N GLN A 229 10.72 -4.92 21.28
CA GLN A 229 12.17 -4.82 21.35
C GLN A 229 12.67 -3.38 21.08
N PRO A 230 12.72 -2.51 22.11
CA PRO A 230 13.16 -1.13 21.96
C PRO A 230 14.67 -0.99 21.67
N GLU A 231 15.47 -2.04 21.88
CA GLU A 231 16.90 -2.07 21.53
C GLU A 231 17.18 -2.49 20.08
N ALA A 232 16.14 -2.83 19.30
CA ALA A 232 16.30 -3.10 17.87
C ALA A 232 16.50 -1.80 17.09
N THR A 233 17.34 -1.85 16.05
CA THR A 233 17.39 -0.82 15.02
C THR A 233 16.34 -1.16 13.96
N ILE A 234 15.42 -0.25 13.65
CA ILE A 234 14.41 -0.50 12.62
C ILE A 234 14.92 0.02 11.28
N VAL A 235 14.84 -0.83 10.25
CA VAL A 235 15.00 -0.44 8.85
C VAL A 235 13.59 -0.22 8.31
N ALA A 236 13.11 1.02 8.38
CA ALA A 236 11.79 1.37 7.88
C ALA A 236 11.87 1.54 6.35
N VAL A 237 11.05 0.80 5.62
CA VAL A 237 11.02 0.84 4.15
C VAL A 237 9.64 1.29 3.65
N PRO A 238 9.51 1.74 2.39
CA PRO A 238 8.20 2.10 1.84
C PRO A 238 7.21 0.91 1.78
N ASP A 239 7.66 -0.25 1.30
CA ASP A 239 6.80 -1.43 1.08
C ASP A 239 7.47 -2.75 1.50
N TRP A 240 6.69 -3.82 1.59
CA TRP A 240 7.13 -5.10 2.17
C TRP A 240 8.14 -5.87 1.32
N ASP A 241 8.11 -5.73 0.00
CA ASP A 241 9.09 -6.33 -0.90
C ASP A 241 10.49 -5.72 -0.73
N ASP A 242 10.59 -4.44 -0.34
CA ASP A 242 11.86 -3.83 0.05
C ASP A 242 12.48 -4.55 1.25
N CYS A 243 11.67 -5.02 2.21
CA CYS A 243 12.19 -5.84 3.31
C CYS A 243 12.77 -7.17 2.86
N LEU A 244 12.18 -7.80 1.84
CA LEU A 244 12.76 -9.01 1.24
C LEU A 244 14.13 -8.71 0.63
N VAL A 245 14.25 -7.61 -0.11
CA VAL A 245 15.52 -7.18 -0.71
C VAL A 245 16.58 -6.86 0.36
N VAL A 246 16.20 -6.12 1.40
CA VAL A 246 17.06 -5.77 2.54
C VAL A 246 17.54 -7.04 3.26
N LEU A 247 16.68 -8.03 3.48
CA LEU A 247 17.06 -9.33 4.05
C LEU A 247 18.04 -10.10 3.15
N GLN A 248 17.75 -10.19 1.85
CA GLN A 248 18.60 -10.88 0.87
C GLN A 248 20.00 -10.26 0.77
N GLN A 249 20.09 -8.95 0.92
CA GLN A 249 21.36 -8.21 0.95
C GLN A 249 22.03 -8.22 2.33
N ARG A 250 21.46 -8.90 3.33
CA ARG A 250 21.93 -8.94 4.72
C ARG A 250 22.04 -7.54 5.35
N GLN A 251 21.14 -6.66 4.96
CA GLN A 251 21.01 -5.30 5.48
C GLN A 251 20.02 -5.22 6.66
N ALA A 252 19.24 -6.29 6.88
CA ALA A 252 18.51 -6.56 8.11
C ALA A 252 18.78 -8.00 8.56
N ASP A 253 18.57 -8.26 9.85
CA ASP A 253 18.70 -9.59 10.46
C ASP A 253 17.34 -10.31 10.53
N ALA A 254 16.24 -9.53 10.57
CA ALA A 254 14.87 -10.01 10.56
C ALA A 254 13.95 -9.01 9.81
N ALA A 255 12.81 -9.48 9.33
CA ALA A 255 11.66 -8.63 9.03
C ALA A 255 10.51 -8.98 9.99
N SER A 256 9.66 -8.01 10.28
CA SER A 256 8.53 -8.20 11.19
C SER A 256 7.27 -7.55 10.63
N THR A 257 6.26 -8.38 10.40
CA THR A 257 4.90 -8.00 10.01
C THR A 257 4.01 -9.26 10.09
N ASP A 258 2.83 -9.18 9.53
CA ASP A 258 1.77 -10.15 9.57
C ASP A 258 2.25 -11.46 8.92
N ASP A 259 2.00 -12.58 9.61
CA ASP A 259 2.37 -13.92 9.16
C ASP A 259 1.92 -14.23 7.73
N SER A 260 0.79 -13.68 7.33
CA SER A 260 0.23 -13.75 5.98
C SER A 260 1.12 -13.07 4.92
N ILE A 261 1.61 -11.85 5.21
CA ILE A 261 2.56 -11.12 4.35
C ILE A 261 3.92 -11.82 4.35
N LEU A 262 4.39 -12.24 5.54
CA LEU A 262 5.65 -12.95 5.68
C LEU A 262 5.67 -14.28 4.90
N ALA A 263 4.53 -14.98 4.80
CA ALA A 263 4.43 -16.18 3.98
C ALA A 263 4.58 -15.86 2.48
N GLY A 264 4.04 -14.72 2.03
CA GLY A 264 4.27 -14.22 0.68
C GLY A 264 5.74 -13.90 0.40
N LEU A 265 6.47 -13.35 1.37
CA LEU A 265 7.91 -13.11 1.27
C LEU A 265 8.71 -14.42 1.30
N ALA A 266 8.40 -15.34 2.22
CA ALA A 266 9.05 -16.64 2.33
C ALA A 266 8.82 -17.53 1.09
N ALA A 267 7.69 -17.38 0.40
CA ALA A 267 7.43 -18.06 -0.87
C ALA A 267 8.37 -17.57 -2.00
N GLN A 268 8.91 -16.36 -1.89
CA GLN A 268 9.83 -15.78 -2.86
C GLN A 268 11.32 -16.06 -2.52
N ASP A 269 11.65 -16.37 -1.27
CA ASP A 269 12.98 -16.79 -0.86
C ASP A 269 12.95 -18.01 0.08
N PRO A 270 13.29 -19.22 -0.43
CA PRO A 270 13.24 -20.44 0.37
C PRO A 270 14.33 -20.51 1.45
N ASN A 271 15.25 -19.55 1.54
CA ASN A 271 16.22 -19.45 2.63
C ASN A 271 15.67 -18.74 3.86
N LEU A 272 14.45 -18.21 3.80
CA LEU A 272 13.79 -17.56 4.91
C LEU A 272 12.82 -18.52 5.62
N GLU A 273 12.54 -18.25 6.88
CA GLU A 273 11.55 -18.97 7.69
C GLU A 273 10.84 -18.03 8.67
N ILE A 274 9.56 -18.32 8.92
CA ILE A 274 8.74 -17.57 9.89
C ILE A 274 8.94 -18.19 11.28
N VAL A 275 9.36 -17.37 12.24
CA VAL A 275 9.71 -17.79 13.61
C VAL A 275 8.97 -16.97 14.67
N GLY A 276 9.13 -17.36 15.93
CA GLY A 276 8.57 -16.66 17.09
C GLY A 276 7.06 -16.84 17.31
N PRO A 277 6.58 -16.47 18.50
CA PRO A 277 5.15 -16.43 18.77
C PRO A 277 4.47 -15.29 17.99
N PRO A 278 3.13 -15.30 17.87
CA PRO A 278 2.36 -14.10 17.55
C PRO A 278 2.72 -12.93 18.47
N LEU A 279 3.01 -11.78 17.88
CA LEU A 279 3.35 -10.54 18.60
C LEU A 279 2.12 -9.66 18.81
N GLU A 280 1.26 -9.55 17.79
CA GLU A 280 0.06 -8.73 17.81
C GLU A 280 -1.02 -9.33 16.89
N SER A 281 -2.28 -9.06 17.22
CA SER A 281 -3.44 -9.47 16.42
C SER A 281 -3.72 -8.45 15.33
N GLU A 282 -3.88 -8.91 14.09
CA GLU A 282 -3.99 -8.04 12.92
C GLU A 282 -5.31 -8.36 12.17
N PRO A 283 -6.47 -7.88 12.68
CA PRO A 283 -7.76 -8.11 12.05
C PRO A 283 -7.95 -7.20 10.84
N TYR A 284 -7.97 -7.74 9.63
CA TYR A 284 -8.09 -6.95 8.41
C TYR A 284 -9.52 -6.53 8.09
N GLY A 285 -9.69 -5.26 7.78
CA GLY A 285 -10.94 -4.68 7.29
C GLY A 285 -10.75 -3.97 5.95
N ILE A 286 -11.84 -3.88 5.18
CA ILE A 286 -11.89 -3.02 4.00
C ILE A 286 -12.11 -1.59 4.50
N GLY A 287 -11.16 -0.72 4.19
CA GLY A 287 -11.24 0.70 4.53
C GLY A 287 -12.20 1.43 3.60
N VAL A 288 -13.01 2.31 4.16
CA VAL A 288 -14.00 3.13 3.45
C VAL A 288 -13.93 4.56 4.01
N ASN A 289 -14.21 5.57 3.18
CA ASN A 289 -14.37 6.94 3.67
C ASN A 289 -15.38 6.96 4.85
N LYS A 290 -15.05 7.72 5.90
CA LYS A 290 -15.77 7.73 7.18
C LYS A 290 -17.26 8.01 7.05
N THR A 291 -17.65 8.82 6.07
CA THR A 291 -19.04 9.29 5.89
C THR A 291 -19.88 8.36 5.00
N ASN A 292 -19.27 7.44 4.26
CA ASN A 292 -19.95 6.57 3.29
C ASN A 292 -20.52 5.30 3.94
N GLU A 293 -21.47 5.47 4.86
CA GLU A 293 -22.09 4.35 5.59
C GLU A 293 -22.84 3.36 4.68
N ASP A 294 -23.45 3.85 3.58
CA ASP A 294 -24.14 3.00 2.62
C ASP A 294 -23.17 2.02 1.93
N LEU A 295 -21.97 2.48 1.59
CA LEU A 295 -20.91 1.63 1.03
C LEU A 295 -20.37 0.64 2.07
N VAL A 296 -20.19 1.03 3.33
CA VAL A 296 -19.78 0.11 4.41
C VAL A 296 -20.80 -1.03 4.55
N ARG A 297 -22.09 -0.71 4.57
CA ARG A 297 -23.17 -1.71 4.66
C ARG A 297 -23.20 -2.63 3.44
N PHE A 298 -22.99 -2.08 2.25
CA PHE A 298 -22.92 -2.84 1.01
C PHE A 298 -21.75 -3.84 1.03
N VAL A 299 -20.55 -3.36 1.36
CA VAL A 299 -19.35 -4.20 1.49
C VAL A 299 -19.56 -5.30 2.52
N ASN A 300 -20.19 -5.00 3.65
CA ASN A 300 -20.52 -6.02 4.65
C ASN A 300 -21.49 -7.08 4.12
N GLY A 301 -22.43 -6.71 3.25
CA GLY A 301 -23.28 -7.66 2.54
C GLY A 301 -22.51 -8.60 1.62
N THR A 302 -21.54 -8.07 0.87
CA THR A 302 -20.62 -8.88 0.05
C THR A 302 -19.82 -9.85 0.92
N LEU A 303 -19.23 -9.36 2.02
CA LEU A 303 -18.47 -10.23 2.92
C LEU A 303 -19.36 -11.34 3.52
N ASP A 304 -20.57 -11.02 3.96
CA ASP A 304 -21.52 -12.03 4.46
C ASP A 304 -21.89 -13.07 3.42
N ARG A 305 -22.12 -12.65 2.17
CA ARG A 305 -22.33 -13.56 1.04
C ARG A 305 -21.12 -14.48 0.88
N MET A 306 -19.91 -13.93 0.81
CA MET A 306 -18.68 -14.71 0.61
C MET A 306 -18.46 -15.74 1.73
N ARG A 307 -18.81 -15.39 2.98
CA ARG A 307 -18.77 -16.32 4.12
C ARG A 307 -19.79 -17.45 3.96
N ALA A 308 -21.01 -17.13 3.53
CA ALA A 308 -22.12 -18.06 3.45
C ALA A 308 -22.07 -18.99 2.22
N ASP A 309 -21.56 -18.51 1.09
CA ASP A 309 -21.55 -19.25 -0.18
C ASP A 309 -20.24 -20.05 -0.44
N GLY A 310 -19.27 -19.94 0.46
CA GLY A 310 -17.98 -20.62 0.37
C GLY A 310 -16.94 -19.92 -0.51
N THR A 311 -17.27 -18.76 -1.09
CA THR A 311 -16.31 -17.95 -1.88
C THR A 311 -15.09 -17.60 -1.06
N TRP A 312 -15.26 -17.19 0.20
CA TRP A 312 -14.11 -16.87 1.06
C TRP A 312 -13.15 -18.05 1.20
N THR A 313 -13.67 -19.25 1.47
CA THR A 313 -12.86 -20.46 1.59
C THR A 313 -12.14 -20.77 0.29
N ARG A 314 -12.80 -20.62 -0.86
CA ARG A 314 -12.16 -20.79 -2.17
C ARG A 314 -11.04 -19.79 -2.41
N LEU A 315 -11.19 -18.52 -2.00
CA LEU A 315 -10.11 -17.53 -2.10
C LEU A 315 -8.94 -17.89 -1.18
N TYR A 316 -9.21 -18.32 0.05
CA TYR A 316 -8.18 -18.81 0.97
C TYR A 316 -7.43 -20.00 0.38
N ASP A 317 -8.15 -20.99 -0.16
CA ASP A 317 -7.56 -22.19 -0.75
C ASP A 317 -6.70 -21.88 -1.99
N ASN A 318 -7.03 -20.81 -2.71
CA ASN A 318 -6.28 -20.39 -3.90
C ASN A 318 -4.97 -19.65 -3.53
N TRP A 319 -4.96 -18.90 -2.44
CA TRP A 319 -3.88 -17.95 -2.14
C TRP A 319 -3.08 -18.26 -0.87
N LEU A 320 -3.73 -18.76 0.18
CA LEU A 320 -3.22 -18.68 1.55
C LEU A 320 -3.00 -20.04 2.21
N THR A 321 -3.11 -21.15 1.48
CA THR A 321 -2.85 -22.51 2.02
C THR A 321 -1.42 -22.70 2.54
N VAL A 322 -0.48 -21.83 2.15
CA VAL A 322 0.88 -21.78 2.71
C VAL A 322 0.88 -21.48 4.21
N LEU A 323 -0.16 -20.83 4.72
CA LEU A 323 -0.37 -20.57 6.16
C LEU A 323 -0.91 -21.80 6.91
N GLY A 324 -1.27 -22.86 6.20
CA GLY A 324 -1.85 -24.07 6.75
C GLY A 324 -3.38 -24.12 6.65
N PRO A 325 -4.03 -25.03 7.39
CA PRO A 325 -5.49 -25.13 7.41
C PRO A 325 -6.14 -23.91 8.08
N THR A 326 -7.30 -23.50 7.58
CA THR A 326 -8.11 -22.43 8.17
C THR A 326 -9.29 -22.98 8.97
N ALA A 327 -9.68 -22.25 10.03
CA ALA A 327 -10.94 -22.47 10.75
C ALA A 327 -12.17 -21.94 9.98
N GLY A 328 -11.96 -21.30 8.83
CA GLY A 328 -12.98 -20.61 8.04
C GLY A 328 -12.87 -19.09 8.16
N PRO A 329 -13.82 -18.36 7.55
CA PRO A 329 -13.80 -16.90 7.59
C PRO A 329 -14.02 -16.36 9.02
N PRO A 330 -13.43 -15.21 9.38
CA PRO A 330 -13.74 -14.52 10.62
C PRO A 330 -15.23 -14.19 10.73
N ALA A 331 -15.83 -14.40 11.91
CA ALA A 331 -17.22 -14.08 12.14
C ALA A 331 -17.44 -12.54 12.17
N PRO A 332 -18.51 -12.02 11.56
CA PRO A 332 -18.79 -10.59 11.58
C PRO A 332 -19.31 -10.12 12.94
N THR A 333 -18.92 -8.91 13.32
CA THR A 333 -19.49 -8.19 14.48
C THR A 333 -20.15 -6.91 13.98
N TYR A 334 -21.39 -6.66 14.43
CA TYR A 334 -22.18 -5.50 14.04
C TYR A 334 -22.60 -4.69 15.26
N ARG A 335 -22.60 -3.35 15.13
CA ARG A 335 -23.01 -2.42 16.20
C ARG A 335 -24.49 -2.02 16.17
N ASP A 336 -25.20 -2.36 15.11
CA ASP A 336 -26.62 -2.06 14.86
C ASP A 336 -27.41 -3.24 14.27
#